data_AF-A0A7C3NZA6-F1
#
_entry.id   AF-A0A7C3NZA6-F1
#
_cell.length_a   1.000
_cell.length_b   1.000
_cell.length_c   1.000
_cell.angle_alpha   90.00
_cell.angle_beta   90.00
_cell.angle_gamma   90.00
#
_symmetry.space_group_name_H-M   'P 1'
#
loop_
_entity.id
_entity.type
_entity.pdbx_description
1 polymer ?
#
loop_
_entity_poly.entity_id
_entity_poly.type
_entity_poly.pdbx_seq_one_letter_code
_entity_poly.pdbx_strand_id
1 'polypeptide(L)'
;SGAERLQNIQTAAARFHGLLVPPGAVFSFAEAIGDISLDSGFAEALIIYGGRTIRGIGGGVCQVSTTLFRAVWFGGYPVVERNAHAYRVGYYEQPTGSWQGPGLDAAVFTPLVDFKFRNDTPYWLLMETYVNVSAGRLTWKFYSTPDGRQVEVSPARVENVVPAPEPLYEENPELAAGEIKQVDFAADGADVTVTRVITRDGVRINPDEPPLRTHYQPWRAIYQYGPGTEGIPTPTPEATPSPTP
;
A
#
# COMPACT_ATOMS: atom_id res chain seq x y z
N SER A 1 14.45 1.31 -8.02
CA SER A 1 13.59 0.11 -8.03
C SER A 1 14.36 -1.00 -8.72
N GLY A 2 14.33 -2.24 -8.22
CA GLY A 2 14.87 -3.40 -8.95
C GLY A 2 14.10 -3.68 -10.24
N ALA A 3 14.73 -4.38 -11.19
CA ALA A 3 14.15 -4.68 -12.49
C ALA A 3 12.88 -5.54 -12.36
N GLU A 4 12.91 -6.51 -11.45
CA GLU A 4 11.82 -7.46 -11.17
C GLU A 4 10.61 -6.76 -10.55
N ARG A 5 10.84 -5.84 -9.61
CA ARG A 5 9.77 -5.00 -9.03
C ARG A 5 9.12 -4.13 -10.11
N LEU A 6 9.92 -3.59 -11.03
CA LEU A 6 9.40 -2.77 -12.12
C LEU A 6 8.56 -3.61 -13.10
N GLN A 7 9.05 -4.78 -13.48
CA GLN A 7 8.31 -5.76 -14.29
C GLN A 7 6.96 -6.07 -13.63
N ASN A 8 6.95 -6.42 -12.34
CA ASN A 8 5.71 -6.71 -11.60
C ASN A 8 4.71 -5.56 -11.66
N ILE A 9 5.17 -4.32 -11.50
CA ILE A 9 4.30 -3.14 -11.58
C ILE A 9 3.74 -2.97 -12.99
N GLN A 10 4.56 -3.18 -14.03
CA GLN A 10 4.11 -3.10 -15.43
C GLN A 10 3.10 -4.21 -15.76
N THR A 11 3.40 -5.46 -15.39
CA THR A 11 2.52 -6.61 -15.57
C THR A 11 1.18 -6.38 -14.86
N ALA A 12 1.21 -6.00 -13.58
CA ALA A 12 -0.02 -5.70 -12.84
C ALA A 12 -0.79 -4.54 -13.46
N ALA A 13 -0.14 -3.41 -13.75
CA ALA A 13 -0.81 -2.24 -14.33
C ALA A 13 -1.49 -2.56 -15.68
N ALA A 14 -0.86 -3.39 -16.51
CA ALA A 14 -1.42 -3.80 -17.80
C ALA A 14 -2.73 -4.59 -17.68
N ARG A 15 -2.94 -5.35 -16.58
CA ARG A 15 -4.20 -6.08 -16.33
C ARG A 15 -5.40 -5.15 -16.17
N PHE A 16 -5.17 -3.89 -15.78
CA PHE A 16 -6.22 -2.92 -15.52
C PHE A 16 -6.42 -1.91 -16.64
N HIS A 17 -5.52 -1.86 -17.62
CA HIS A 17 -5.59 -0.88 -18.70
C HIS A 17 -6.78 -1.17 -19.61
N GLY A 18 -7.71 -0.21 -19.72
CA GLY A 18 -8.88 -0.33 -20.57
C GLY A 18 -10.08 -1.03 -19.91
N LEU A 19 -10.00 -1.36 -18.63
CA LEU A 19 -11.13 -1.98 -17.93
C LEU A 19 -12.28 -1.00 -17.74
N LEU A 20 -13.50 -1.51 -17.91
CA LEU A 20 -14.75 -0.80 -17.70
C LEU A 20 -15.45 -1.33 -16.45
N VAL A 21 -15.84 -0.43 -15.54
CA VAL A 21 -16.64 -0.76 -14.36
C VAL A 21 -18.09 -0.31 -14.62
N PRO A 22 -19.06 -1.25 -14.66
CA PRO A 22 -20.46 -0.92 -14.93
C PRO A 22 -21.07 0.02 -13.87
N PRO A 23 -22.11 0.79 -14.23
CA PRO A 23 -22.96 1.50 -13.27
C PRO A 23 -23.45 0.57 -12.15
N GLY A 24 -23.30 0.99 -10.89
CA GLY A 24 -23.73 0.25 -9.70
C GLY A 24 -22.85 -0.94 -9.29
N ALA A 25 -21.87 -1.33 -10.11
CA ALA A 25 -21.04 -2.51 -9.84
C ALA A 25 -19.99 -2.26 -8.75
N VAL A 26 -19.63 -3.32 -8.04
CA VAL A 26 -18.44 -3.36 -7.18
C VAL A 26 -17.30 -3.96 -7.98
N PHE A 27 -16.20 -3.22 -8.08
CA PHE A 27 -14.95 -3.70 -8.66
C PHE A 27 -14.09 -4.35 -7.58
N SER A 28 -13.46 -5.48 -7.90
CA SER A 28 -12.47 -6.18 -7.06
C SER A 28 -11.10 -6.12 -7.72
N PHE A 29 -10.10 -5.66 -6.97
CA PHE A 29 -8.71 -5.67 -7.43
C PHE A 29 -8.20 -7.09 -7.63
N ALA A 30 -8.46 -7.98 -6.65
CA ALA A 30 -8.03 -9.37 -6.66
C ALA A 30 -8.64 -10.17 -7.82
N GLU A 31 -9.92 -9.95 -8.13
CA GLU A 31 -10.57 -10.59 -9.27
C GLU A 31 -9.98 -10.10 -10.61
N ALA A 32 -9.78 -8.79 -10.75
CA ALA A 32 -9.32 -8.19 -12.00
C ALA A 32 -7.84 -8.44 -12.30
N ILE A 33 -6.96 -8.48 -11.28
CA ILE A 33 -5.55 -8.78 -11.49
C ILE A 33 -5.32 -10.24 -11.87
N GLY A 34 -6.18 -11.14 -11.37
CA GLY A 34 -6.08 -12.58 -11.58
C GLY A 34 -4.92 -13.22 -10.81
N ASP A 35 -4.36 -14.29 -11.35
CA ASP A 35 -3.26 -15.03 -10.73
C ASP A 35 -1.94 -14.23 -10.73
N ILE A 36 -1.20 -14.31 -9.63
CA ILE A 36 0.11 -13.66 -9.44
C ILE A 36 1.16 -14.78 -9.33
N SER A 37 1.69 -15.19 -10.47
CA SER A 37 2.66 -16.27 -10.61
C SER A 37 3.73 -15.93 -11.66
N LEU A 38 4.79 -16.75 -11.71
CA LEU A 38 5.80 -16.63 -12.77
C LEU A 38 5.16 -16.82 -14.16
N ASP A 39 4.22 -17.76 -14.28
CA ASP A 39 3.50 -18.05 -15.53
C ASP A 39 2.59 -16.90 -15.97
N SER A 40 2.07 -16.11 -15.04
CA SER A 40 1.26 -14.93 -15.35
C SER A 40 2.08 -13.65 -15.59
N GLY A 41 3.41 -13.78 -15.66
CA GLY A 41 4.36 -12.73 -16.06
C GLY A 41 4.96 -11.91 -14.90
N PHE A 42 4.74 -12.36 -13.66
CA PHE A 42 5.37 -11.78 -12.49
C PHE A 42 6.75 -12.41 -12.22
N ALA A 43 7.53 -11.75 -11.38
CA ALA A 43 8.86 -12.14 -10.96
C ALA A 43 8.95 -12.06 -9.43
N GLU A 44 9.94 -12.77 -8.88
CA GLU A 44 10.30 -12.63 -7.48
C GLU A 44 10.91 -11.25 -7.21
N ALA A 45 10.35 -10.55 -6.24
CA ALA A 45 10.85 -9.28 -5.74
C ALA A 45 10.62 -9.20 -4.23
N LEU A 46 11.02 -8.10 -3.60
CA LEU A 46 10.74 -7.91 -2.18
C LEU A 46 9.24 -7.70 -1.96
N ILE A 47 8.68 -8.49 -1.05
CA ILE A 47 7.30 -8.40 -0.54
C ILE A 47 7.36 -8.21 0.97
N ILE A 48 6.26 -7.71 1.54
CA ILE A 48 6.07 -7.62 2.99
C ILE A 48 5.15 -8.78 3.39
N TYR A 49 5.64 -9.68 4.25
CA TYR A 49 4.86 -10.81 4.72
C TYR A 49 5.25 -11.19 6.16
N GLY A 50 4.27 -11.47 7.00
CA GLY A 50 4.49 -12.02 8.35
C GLY A 50 5.43 -11.21 9.23
N GLY A 51 5.39 -9.87 9.17
CA GLY A 51 6.27 -9.06 10.00
C GLY A 51 7.62 -8.69 9.37
N ARG A 52 7.90 -9.11 8.13
CA ARG A 52 9.23 -8.98 7.53
C ARG A 52 9.17 -8.67 6.04
N THR A 53 10.22 -8.04 5.53
CA THR A 53 10.49 -7.95 4.09
C THR A 53 11.21 -9.21 3.60
N ILE A 54 10.57 -9.99 2.73
CA ILE A 54 11.11 -11.25 2.17
C ILE A 54 11.06 -11.25 0.64
N ARG A 55 11.75 -12.18 -0.01
CA ARG A 55 11.54 -12.42 -1.46
C ARG A 55 10.25 -13.21 -1.68
N GLY A 56 9.45 -12.75 -2.64
CA GLY A 56 8.24 -13.44 -3.07
C GLY A 56 7.74 -12.89 -4.42
N ILE A 57 6.84 -13.63 -5.05
CA ILE A 57 6.31 -13.27 -6.37
C ILE A 57 5.37 -12.06 -6.23
N GLY A 58 5.48 -11.10 -7.16
CA GLY A 58 4.57 -9.96 -7.22
C GLY A 58 4.95 -8.76 -6.34
N GLY A 59 6.18 -8.71 -5.82
CA GLY A 59 6.67 -7.50 -5.15
C GLY A 59 6.49 -6.25 -6.01
N GLY A 60 5.76 -5.26 -5.47
CA GLY A 60 5.33 -4.05 -6.20
C GLY A 60 3.82 -3.96 -6.47
N VAL A 61 3.06 -5.05 -6.38
CA VAL A 61 1.60 -5.07 -6.64
C VAL A 61 0.82 -4.16 -5.68
N CYS A 62 1.21 -4.08 -4.40
CA CYS A 62 0.59 -3.14 -3.45
C CYS A 62 0.72 -1.67 -3.88
N GLN A 63 1.75 -1.29 -4.64
CA GLN A 63 1.86 0.07 -5.18
C GLN A 63 0.77 0.32 -6.22
N VAL A 64 0.44 -0.68 -7.04
CA VAL A 64 -0.63 -0.60 -8.03
C VAL A 64 -1.98 -0.45 -7.35
N SER A 65 -2.26 -1.27 -6.34
CA SER A 65 -3.49 -1.17 -5.52
C SER A 65 -3.59 0.16 -4.77
N THR A 66 -2.51 0.61 -4.12
CA THR A 66 -2.48 1.91 -3.43
C THR A 66 -2.75 3.07 -4.39
N THR A 67 -2.20 3.03 -5.60
CA THR A 67 -2.43 4.10 -6.58
C THR A 67 -3.87 4.07 -7.12
N LEU A 68 -4.45 2.86 -7.32
CA LEU A 68 -5.87 2.71 -7.66
C LEU A 68 -6.76 3.25 -6.55
N PHE A 69 -6.51 2.85 -5.30
CA PHE A 69 -7.25 3.33 -4.14
C PHE A 69 -7.25 4.86 -4.05
N ARG A 70 -6.11 5.51 -4.32
CA ARG A 70 -6.05 6.98 -4.38
C ARG A 70 -6.93 7.55 -5.50
N ALA A 71 -6.91 6.97 -6.69
CA ALA A 71 -7.80 7.40 -7.78
C ALA A 71 -9.29 7.26 -7.41
N VAL A 72 -9.67 6.16 -6.75
CA VAL A 72 -11.01 5.93 -6.21
C VAL A 72 -11.36 6.95 -5.13
N TRP A 73 -10.45 7.18 -4.18
CA TRP A 73 -10.63 8.06 -3.04
C TRP A 73 -10.84 9.52 -3.48
N PHE A 74 -9.93 10.03 -4.32
CA PHE A 74 -10.00 11.39 -4.87
C PHE A 74 -11.10 11.55 -5.94
N GLY A 75 -11.49 10.46 -6.61
CA GLY A 75 -12.64 10.44 -7.51
C GLY A 75 -13.99 10.39 -6.80
N GLY A 76 -14.01 10.27 -5.47
CA GLY A 76 -15.25 10.29 -4.69
C GLY A 76 -16.07 9.01 -4.82
N TYR A 77 -15.48 7.90 -5.26
CA TYR A 77 -16.15 6.60 -5.37
C TYR A 77 -16.18 5.89 -4.01
N PRO A 78 -17.31 5.26 -3.59
CA PRO A 78 -17.39 4.54 -2.32
C PRO A 78 -16.35 3.41 -2.21
N VAL A 79 -15.67 3.35 -1.07
CA VAL A 79 -14.75 2.26 -0.75
C VAL A 79 -15.55 1.14 -0.09
N VAL A 80 -15.52 -0.06 -0.67
CA VAL A 80 -16.26 -1.23 -0.17
C VAL A 80 -15.38 -2.09 0.73
N GLU A 81 -14.12 -2.26 0.36
CA GLU A 81 -13.12 -3.00 1.13
C GLU A 81 -11.77 -2.34 0.94
N ARG A 82 -11.06 -2.08 2.04
CA ARG A 82 -9.69 -1.59 2.01
C ARG A 82 -8.95 -2.08 3.24
N ASN A 83 -7.79 -2.67 2.99
CA ASN A 83 -6.83 -3.08 4.01
C ASN A 83 -5.61 -2.16 3.91
N ALA A 84 -5.15 -1.60 5.02
CA ALA A 84 -3.91 -0.83 5.05
C ALA A 84 -2.71 -1.77 5.26
N HIS A 85 -1.50 -1.30 4.97
CA HIS A 85 -0.29 -1.97 5.45
C HIS A 85 -0.22 -1.88 6.98
N ALA A 86 0.42 -2.87 7.61
CA ALA A 86 0.57 -2.90 9.06
C ALA A 86 1.41 -1.75 9.62
N TYR A 87 2.32 -1.18 8.81
CA TYR A 87 3.20 -0.08 9.18
C TYR A 87 3.26 0.99 8.08
N ARG A 88 3.80 2.15 8.43
CA ARG A 88 3.95 3.29 7.52
C ARG A 88 5.02 3.01 6.47
N VAL A 89 4.60 2.76 5.24
CA VAL A 89 5.50 2.59 4.11
C VAL A 89 5.90 3.98 3.59
N GLY A 90 7.12 4.43 3.94
CA GLY A 90 7.54 5.82 3.76
C GLY A 90 7.42 6.39 2.34
N TYR A 91 7.59 5.57 1.29
CA TYR A 91 7.44 6.06 -0.09
C TYR A 91 5.98 6.34 -0.51
N TYR A 92 4.98 5.87 0.25
CA TYR A 92 3.58 6.27 0.04
C TYR A 92 3.27 7.65 0.63
N GLU A 93 4.12 8.19 1.49
CA GLU A 93 3.92 9.51 2.11
C GLU A 93 4.57 10.64 1.32
N GLN A 94 5.20 10.30 0.19
CA GLN A 94 5.70 11.28 -0.76
C GLN A 94 4.53 12.07 -1.37
N PRO A 95 4.73 13.36 -1.70
CA PRO A 95 3.67 14.18 -2.29
C PRO A 95 3.12 13.54 -3.56
N THR A 96 1.79 13.38 -3.65
CA THR A 96 1.12 12.97 -4.88
C THR A 96 0.10 14.03 -5.28
N GLY A 97 0.50 14.91 -6.20
CA GLY A 97 -0.32 16.07 -6.57
C GLY A 97 -0.41 17.08 -5.44
N SER A 98 -1.63 17.44 -5.05
CA SER A 98 -1.91 18.42 -3.98
C SER A 98 -2.00 17.84 -2.57
N TRP A 99 -1.95 16.50 -2.43
CA TRP A 99 -2.10 15.83 -1.14
C TRP A 99 -0.82 15.10 -0.72
N GLN A 100 -0.50 15.17 0.58
CA GLN A 100 0.64 14.51 1.20
C GLN A 100 0.26 14.03 2.61
N GLY A 101 0.68 12.81 2.96
CA GLY A 101 0.53 12.26 4.31
C GLY A 101 0.42 10.74 4.33
N PRO A 102 0.40 10.13 5.53
CA PRO A 102 0.08 8.71 5.71
C PRO A 102 -1.43 8.45 5.62
N GLY A 103 -1.83 7.19 5.65
CA GLY A 103 -3.24 6.78 5.75
C GLY A 103 -3.92 6.51 4.41
N LEU A 104 -3.34 6.95 3.27
CA LEU A 104 -3.90 6.67 1.94
C LEU A 104 -3.14 5.56 1.19
N ASP A 105 -3.10 4.36 1.77
CA ASP A 105 -2.50 3.16 1.20
C ASP A 105 -3.48 1.99 1.14
N ALA A 106 -3.33 1.06 0.19
CA ALA A 106 -4.15 -0.14 0.13
C ALA A 106 -3.23 -1.36 -0.12
N ALA A 107 -3.15 -2.21 0.88
CA ALA A 107 -2.47 -3.50 0.81
C ALA A 107 -3.40 -4.54 0.20
N VAL A 108 -2.82 -5.44 -0.60
CA VAL A 108 -3.50 -6.56 -1.24
C VAL A 108 -2.61 -7.80 -1.18
N PHE A 109 -3.23 -8.97 -1.04
CA PHE A 109 -2.58 -10.27 -1.04
C PHE A 109 -3.58 -11.28 -1.58
N THR A 110 -3.55 -11.51 -2.89
CA THR A 110 -4.60 -12.24 -3.59
C THR A 110 -4.58 -13.74 -3.26
N PRO A 111 -5.75 -14.38 -3.09
CA PRO A 111 -7.10 -13.81 -3.10
C PRO A 111 -7.61 -13.35 -1.71
N LEU A 112 -6.79 -13.43 -0.66
CA LEU A 112 -7.22 -13.29 0.74
C LEU A 112 -7.45 -11.84 1.20
N VAL A 113 -6.64 -10.90 0.72
CA VAL A 113 -6.70 -9.48 1.07
C VAL A 113 -6.93 -8.69 -0.22
N ASP A 114 -8.05 -7.98 -0.28
CA ASP A 114 -8.49 -7.28 -1.49
C ASP A 114 -8.67 -5.77 -1.24
N PHE A 115 -8.80 -5.04 -2.35
CA PHE A 115 -9.30 -3.69 -2.42
C PHE A 115 -10.52 -3.65 -3.34
N LYS A 116 -11.66 -3.19 -2.81
CA LYS A 116 -12.93 -3.11 -3.55
C LYS A 116 -13.51 -1.71 -3.48
N PHE A 117 -14.09 -1.26 -4.59
CA PHE A 117 -14.82 0.00 -4.65
C PHE A 117 -16.08 -0.13 -5.49
N ARG A 118 -17.06 0.75 -5.27
CA ARG A 118 -18.29 0.77 -6.04
C ARG A 118 -18.27 1.90 -7.06
N ASN A 119 -18.64 1.62 -8.31
CA ASN A 119 -19.09 2.67 -9.22
C ASN A 119 -20.54 3.00 -8.89
N ASP A 120 -20.76 4.04 -8.07
CA ASP A 120 -22.10 4.48 -7.66
C ASP A 120 -22.75 5.47 -8.65
N THR A 121 -22.13 5.69 -9.81
CA THR A 121 -22.66 6.55 -10.88
C THR A 121 -23.61 5.76 -11.78
N PRO A 122 -24.52 6.43 -12.52
CA PRO A 122 -25.31 5.80 -13.59
C PRO A 122 -24.50 5.58 -14.88
N TYR A 123 -23.19 5.83 -14.87
CA TYR A 123 -22.34 5.85 -16.06
C TYR A 123 -21.21 4.82 -15.95
N TRP A 124 -20.71 4.37 -17.09
CA TRP A 124 -19.55 3.49 -17.13
C TRP A 124 -18.29 4.24 -16.71
N LEU A 125 -17.43 3.58 -15.94
CA LEU A 125 -16.12 4.09 -15.55
C LEU A 125 -15.04 3.33 -16.31
N LEU A 126 -14.33 4.01 -17.21
CA LEU A 126 -13.12 3.49 -17.86
C LEU A 126 -11.90 3.78 -16.98
N MET A 127 -11.08 2.75 -16.78
CA MET A 127 -9.80 2.84 -16.08
C MET A 127 -8.65 2.64 -17.05
N GLU A 128 -7.67 3.55 -16.99
CA GLU A 128 -6.43 3.43 -17.73
C GLU A 128 -5.23 3.55 -16.79
N THR A 129 -4.19 2.77 -17.07
CA THR A 129 -2.93 2.79 -16.34
C THR A 129 -1.78 3.19 -17.25
N TYR A 130 -0.83 3.96 -16.71
CA TYR A 130 0.36 4.42 -17.42
C TYR A 130 1.58 4.32 -16.51
N VAL A 131 2.59 3.56 -16.92
CA VAL A 131 3.86 3.41 -16.19
C VAL A 131 4.94 4.20 -16.92
N ASN A 132 5.47 5.23 -16.26
CA ASN A 132 6.64 5.96 -16.71
C ASN A 132 7.86 5.50 -15.91
N VAL A 133 8.69 4.68 -16.55
CA VAL A 133 9.88 4.06 -15.94
C VAL A 133 10.92 5.10 -15.54
N SER A 134 11.24 6.05 -16.42
CA SER A 134 12.30 7.04 -16.18
C SER A 134 11.95 8.02 -15.07
N ALA A 135 10.67 8.35 -14.91
CA ALA A 135 10.16 9.17 -13.82
C ALA A 135 9.77 8.37 -12.57
N GLY A 136 9.88 7.03 -12.59
CA GLY A 136 9.47 6.17 -11.48
C GLY A 136 8.00 6.29 -11.09
N ARG A 137 7.11 6.56 -12.06
CA ARG A 137 5.72 6.97 -11.81
C ARG A 137 4.70 6.01 -12.42
N LEU A 138 3.74 5.55 -11.61
CA LEU A 138 2.51 4.92 -12.06
C LEU A 138 1.37 5.96 -12.00
N THR A 139 0.54 6.03 -13.03
CA THR A 139 -0.62 6.93 -13.09
C THR A 139 -1.86 6.13 -13.45
N TRP A 140 -2.93 6.35 -12.69
CA TRP A 140 -4.28 5.92 -13.03
C TRP A 140 -5.06 7.10 -13.58
N LYS A 141 -5.83 6.87 -14.65
CA LYS A 141 -6.79 7.83 -15.18
C LYS A 141 -8.16 7.18 -15.22
N PHE A 142 -9.14 7.91 -14.69
CA PHE A 142 -10.53 7.50 -14.67
C PHE A 142 -11.31 8.41 -15.62
N TYR A 143 -12.08 7.79 -16.51
CA TYR A 143 -12.95 8.49 -17.45
C TYR A 143 -14.39 8.02 -17.25
N SER A 144 -15.28 8.96 -16.99
CA SER A 144 -16.72 8.74 -16.85
C SER A 144 -17.45 10.03 -17.19
N THR A 145 -18.78 9.97 -17.30
CA THR A 145 -19.60 11.18 -17.46
C THR A 145 -19.64 11.94 -16.13
N PRO A 146 -19.35 13.26 -16.11
CA PRO A 146 -19.46 14.06 -14.89
C PRO A 146 -20.87 13.97 -14.30
N ASP A 147 -20.95 13.65 -13.01
CA ASP A 147 -22.21 13.56 -12.25
C ASP A 147 -22.36 14.72 -11.24
N GLY A 148 -21.56 15.77 -11.39
CA GLY A 148 -21.58 16.96 -10.53
C GLY A 148 -20.87 16.80 -9.19
N ARG A 149 -20.25 15.65 -8.88
CA ARG A 149 -19.56 15.46 -7.60
C ARG A 149 -18.29 16.31 -7.49
N GLN A 150 -18.05 16.84 -6.29
CA GLN A 150 -16.81 17.51 -5.90
C GLN A 150 -16.27 16.82 -4.65
N VAL A 151 -14.95 16.72 -4.56
CA VAL A 151 -14.26 15.98 -3.48
C VAL A 151 -13.22 16.87 -2.83
N GLU A 152 -13.34 17.07 -1.53
CA GLU A 152 -12.35 17.72 -0.70
C GLU A 152 -11.79 16.71 0.29
N VAL A 153 -10.46 16.62 0.39
CA VAL A 153 -9.78 15.67 1.28
C VAL A 153 -8.96 16.46 2.30
N SER A 154 -9.14 16.14 3.58
CA SER A 154 -8.39 16.77 4.66
C SER A 154 -6.91 16.36 4.60
N PRO A 155 -6.01 17.15 5.21
CA PRO A 155 -4.73 16.64 5.64
C PRO A 155 -4.90 15.40 6.53
N ALA A 156 -3.88 14.54 6.56
CA ALA A 156 -3.83 13.42 7.49
C ALA A 156 -3.68 13.93 8.92
N ARG A 157 -4.58 13.52 9.81
CA ARG A 157 -4.43 13.72 11.25
C ARG A 157 -3.70 12.52 11.83
N VAL A 158 -2.50 12.74 12.35
CA VAL A 158 -1.63 11.70 12.94
C VAL A 158 -1.61 11.86 14.45
N GLU A 159 -1.92 10.77 15.16
CA GLU A 159 -2.05 10.73 16.61
C GLU A 159 -1.44 9.45 17.18
N ASN A 160 -1.34 9.38 18.52
CA ASN A 160 -0.90 8.18 19.24
C ASN A 160 0.40 7.60 18.66
N VAL A 161 1.36 8.47 18.36
CA VAL A 161 2.62 8.08 17.74
C VAL A 161 3.42 7.23 18.74
N VAL A 162 3.83 6.04 18.29
CA VAL A 162 4.66 5.11 19.05
C VAL A 162 5.99 4.94 18.30
N PRO A 163 7.13 5.27 18.91
CA PRO A 163 8.43 5.08 18.27
C PRO A 163 8.66 3.63 17.84
N ALA A 164 9.34 3.44 16.72
CA ALA A 164 9.85 2.13 16.33
C ALA A 164 10.69 1.50 17.46
N PRO A 165 10.61 0.17 17.69
CA PRO A 165 11.50 -0.51 18.61
C PRO A 165 12.96 -0.44 18.15
N GLU A 166 13.89 -0.69 19.08
CA GLU A 166 15.31 -0.84 18.74
C GLU A 166 15.53 -1.88 17.63
N PRO A 167 16.51 -1.67 16.74
CA PRO A 167 16.80 -2.61 15.68
C PRO A 167 17.14 -4.00 16.19
N LEU A 168 16.65 -5.02 15.47
CA LEU A 168 17.03 -6.41 15.69
C LEU A 168 18.23 -6.76 14.80
N TYR A 169 19.25 -7.38 15.39
CA TYR A 169 20.40 -7.93 14.68
C TYR A 169 20.32 -9.46 14.67
N GLU A 170 20.21 -10.06 13.49
CA GLU A 170 20.13 -11.51 13.31
C GLU A 170 21.38 -12.02 12.58
N GLU A 171 22.00 -13.09 13.07
CA GLU A 171 23.09 -13.74 12.33
C GLU A 171 22.52 -14.44 11.08
N ASN A 172 23.17 -14.24 9.94
CA ASN A 172 22.84 -14.88 8.67
C ASN A 172 24.08 -15.61 8.12
N PRO A 173 24.11 -16.95 8.13
CA PRO A 173 25.23 -17.75 7.61
C PRO A 173 25.53 -17.57 6.12
N GLU A 174 24.61 -16.98 5.35
CA GLU A 174 24.82 -16.68 3.92
C GLU A 174 25.66 -15.42 3.70
N LEU A 175 25.89 -14.60 4.74
CA LEU A 175 26.69 -13.39 4.66
C LEU A 175 28.14 -13.65 5.11
N ALA A 176 29.09 -12.94 4.50
CA ALA A 176 30.50 -13.06 4.88
C ALA A 176 30.79 -12.39 6.24
N ALA A 177 31.85 -12.83 6.93
CA ALA A 177 32.31 -12.16 8.15
C ALA A 177 32.62 -10.68 7.87
N GLY A 178 32.07 -9.78 8.70
CA GLY A 178 32.17 -8.32 8.51
C GLY A 178 31.07 -7.73 7.62
N GLU A 179 30.22 -8.54 6.98
CA GLU A 179 29.09 -8.07 6.19
C GLU A 179 27.87 -7.84 7.08
N ILE A 180 27.25 -6.66 6.94
CA ILE A 180 25.99 -6.30 7.59
C ILE A 180 25.03 -5.78 6.52
N LYS A 181 23.81 -6.30 6.50
CA LYS A 181 22.77 -5.96 5.53
C LYS A 181 21.46 -5.63 6.24
N GLN A 182 20.95 -4.42 6.02
CA GLN A 182 19.61 -4.08 6.46
C GLN A 182 18.57 -4.78 5.56
N VAL A 183 17.66 -5.52 6.18
CA VAL A 183 16.59 -6.25 5.47
C VAL A 183 15.19 -5.73 5.81
N ASP A 184 15.05 -4.98 6.91
CA ASP A 184 13.80 -4.28 7.23
C ASP A 184 14.07 -2.88 7.79
N PHE A 185 13.09 -1.99 7.64
CA PHE A 185 13.23 -0.56 7.92
C PHE A 185 12.29 -0.14 9.04
N ALA A 186 12.83 0.61 10.00
CA ALA A 186 12.04 1.12 11.11
C ALA A 186 10.94 2.09 10.62
N ALA A 187 9.76 1.99 11.23
CA ALA A 187 8.66 2.92 11.03
C ALA A 187 7.93 3.14 12.34
N ASP A 188 7.69 4.41 12.70
CA ASP A 188 6.89 4.72 13.87
C ASP A 188 5.43 4.26 13.65
N GLY A 189 4.83 3.73 14.71
CA GLY A 189 3.41 3.47 14.78
C GLY A 189 2.64 4.78 14.95
N ALA A 190 1.39 4.80 14.52
CA ALA A 190 0.48 5.93 14.71
C ALA A 190 -0.96 5.55 14.36
N ASP A 191 -1.91 6.24 14.95
CA ASP A 191 -3.27 6.31 14.44
C ASP A 191 -3.40 7.46 13.44
N VAL A 192 -3.89 7.16 12.25
CA VAL A 192 -4.06 8.13 11.18
C VAL A 192 -5.51 8.21 10.78
N THR A 193 -6.06 9.42 10.76
CA THR A 193 -7.41 9.71 10.27
C THR A 193 -7.34 10.64 9.06
N VAL A 194 -8.04 10.28 7.99
CA VAL A 194 -8.23 11.13 6.80
C VAL A 194 -9.73 11.25 6.52
N THR A 195 -10.21 12.47 6.40
CA THR A 195 -11.62 12.74 6.06
C THR A 195 -11.70 13.17 4.60
N ARG A 196 -12.69 12.67 3.87
CA ARG A 196 -13.13 13.27 2.60
C ARG A 196 -14.54 13.79 2.71
N VAL A 197 -14.82 14.93 2.11
CA VAL A 197 -16.17 15.48 1.93
C VAL A 197 -16.50 15.39 0.46
N ILE A 198 -17.63 14.77 0.15
CA ILE A 198 -18.14 14.65 -1.21
C ILE A 198 -19.46 15.41 -1.27
N THR A 199 -19.55 16.36 -2.18
CA THR A 199 -20.78 17.10 -2.45
C THR A 199 -21.23 16.86 -3.89
N ARG A 200 -22.54 16.81 -4.12
CA ARG A 200 -23.16 16.79 -5.44
C ARG A 200 -24.27 17.83 -5.43
N ASP A 201 -24.20 18.80 -6.32
CA ASP A 201 -25.15 19.92 -6.40
C ASP A 201 -25.32 20.67 -5.05
N GLY A 202 -24.22 20.81 -4.30
CA GLY A 202 -24.20 21.45 -2.98
C GLY A 202 -24.68 20.57 -1.83
N VAL A 203 -25.18 19.36 -2.10
CA VAL A 203 -25.62 18.40 -1.08
C VAL A 203 -24.50 17.43 -0.75
N ARG A 204 -24.22 17.23 0.54
CA ARG A 204 -23.22 16.26 1.01
C ARG A 204 -23.72 14.82 0.82
N ILE A 205 -22.90 13.97 0.19
CA ILE A 205 -23.24 12.58 -0.17
C ILE A 205 -22.22 11.55 0.31
N ASN A 206 -21.43 11.87 1.35
CA ASN A 206 -20.35 11.03 1.87
C ASN A 206 -20.77 9.56 2.12
N PRO A 207 -20.37 8.60 1.27
CA PRO A 207 -20.71 7.20 1.46
C PRO A 207 -19.79 6.50 2.47
N ASP A 208 -18.60 7.07 2.74
CA ASP A 208 -17.59 6.53 3.65
C ASP A 208 -17.61 7.29 5.00
N GLU A 209 -18.78 7.50 5.59
CA GLU A 209 -18.84 7.87 7.01
C GLU A 209 -18.96 6.58 7.85
N PRO A 210 -18.12 6.40 8.88
CA PRO A 210 -17.18 7.36 9.48
C PRO A 210 -15.86 7.55 8.69
N PRO A 211 -15.06 8.61 9.00
CA PRO A 211 -13.79 8.89 8.31
C PRO A 211 -12.86 7.68 8.21
N LEU A 212 -12.01 7.68 7.20
CA LEU A 212 -10.99 6.65 7.02
C LEU A 212 -10.00 6.70 8.18
N ARG A 213 -9.89 5.59 8.91
CA ARG A 213 -8.93 5.40 10.00
C ARG A 213 -7.96 4.29 9.67
N THR A 214 -6.72 4.45 10.08
CA THR A 214 -5.67 3.45 9.94
C THR A 214 -4.83 3.42 11.20
N HIS A 215 -4.67 2.24 11.78
CA HIS A 215 -3.74 2.01 12.88
C HIS A 215 -2.47 1.39 12.31
N TYR A 216 -1.36 2.13 12.38
CA TYR A 216 -0.04 1.62 12.03
C TYR A 216 0.68 1.17 13.29
N GLN A 217 1.22 -0.05 13.23
CA GLN A 217 2.05 -0.63 14.28
C GLN A 217 3.47 -0.03 14.23
N PRO A 218 4.12 0.18 15.37
CA PRO A 218 5.55 0.50 15.39
C PRO A 218 6.33 -0.69 14.85
N TRP A 219 7.21 -0.44 13.89
CA TRP A 219 7.92 -1.44 13.12
C TRP A 219 9.41 -1.32 13.34
N ARG A 220 10.07 -2.43 13.66
CA ARG A 220 11.52 -2.42 13.92
C ARG A 220 12.32 -2.56 12.64
N ALA A 221 13.51 -1.95 12.62
CA ALA A 221 14.50 -2.30 11.63
C ALA A 221 15.08 -3.70 11.93
N ILE A 222 15.44 -4.43 10.88
CA ILE A 222 16.16 -5.71 11.00
C ILE A 222 17.44 -5.61 10.18
N TYR A 223 18.57 -5.92 10.83
CA TYR A 223 19.89 -6.04 10.22
C TYR A 223 20.34 -7.49 10.32
N GLN A 224 20.80 -8.04 9.20
CA GLN A 224 21.45 -9.34 9.15
C GLN A 224 22.97 -9.18 9.10
N TYR A 225 23.72 -10.03 9.79
CA TYR A 225 25.18 -9.99 9.79
C TYR A 225 25.81 -11.37 9.59
N GLY A 226 26.99 -11.44 8.96
CA GLY A 226 27.69 -12.71 8.75
C GLY A 226 28.35 -13.26 10.02
N PRO A 227 28.52 -14.59 10.15
CA PRO A 227 29.15 -15.19 11.32
C PRO A 227 30.55 -14.62 11.58
N GLY A 228 30.87 -14.37 12.86
CA GLY A 228 32.16 -13.79 13.26
C GLY A 228 32.29 -12.29 13.02
N THR A 229 31.21 -11.59 12.69
CA THR A 229 31.20 -10.11 12.63
C THR A 229 31.31 -9.51 14.03
N GLU A 230 32.34 -8.70 14.25
CA GLU A 230 32.56 -7.98 15.52
C GLU A 230 31.75 -6.68 15.58
N GLY A 231 31.51 -6.16 16.79
CA GLY A 231 30.88 -4.85 16.98
C GLY A 231 29.36 -4.81 16.74
N ILE A 232 28.72 -5.98 16.62
CA ILE A 232 27.25 -6.07 16.55
C ILE A 232 26.65 -5.62 17.89
N PRO A 233 25.69 -4.67 17.89
CA PRO A 233 24.98 -4.29 19.10
C PRO A 233 24.32 -5.51 19.75
N THR A 234 24.62 -5.76 21.01
CA THR A 234 23.99 -6.86 21.75
C THR A 234 22.49 -6.60 21.85
N PRO A 235 21.61 -7.56 21.51
CA PRO A 235 20.18 -7.36 21.67
C PRO A 235 19.88 -7.10 23.15
N THR A 236 19.27 -5.94 23.45
CA THR A 236 18.64 -5.72 24.75
C THR A 236 17.56 -6.79 24.89
N PRO A 237 17.55 -7.62 25.95
CA PRO A 237 16.53 -8.65 26.09
C PRO A 237 15.14 -7.99 26.04
N GLU A 238 14.33 -8.38 25.06
CA GLU A 238 12.93 -7.95 25.01
C GLU A 238 12.18 -8.49 26.24
N ALA A 239 11.45 -7.62 26.93
CA ALA A 239 10.46 -8.06 27.89
C ALA A 239 9.44 -8.91 27.15
N THR A 240 9.38 -10.20 27.48
CA THR A 240 8.43 -11.18 26.94
C THR A 240 7.04 -10.54 26.84
N PRO A 241 6.39 -10.52 25.65
CA PRO A 241 5.01 -10.05 25.59
C PRO A 241 4.15 -10.96 26.46
N SER A 242 3.43 -10.38 27.42
CA SER A 242 2.44 -11.11 28.20
C SER A 242 1.45 -11.78 27.25
N PRO A 243 1.16 -13.07 27.41
CA PRO A 243 0.05 -13.70 26.69
C PRO A 243 -1.22 -13.00 27.14
N THR A 244 -1.84 -12.24 26.25
CA THR A 244 -3.17 -11.66 26.49
C THR A 244 -4.20 -12.63 25.89
N PRO A 245 -5.28 -12.97 26.63
CA PRO A 245 -6.26 -14.01 26.28
C PRO A 245 -7.05 -13.74 24.99
#